data_AF-A0A199UAE5-F1
#
_entry.id   AF-A0A199UAE5-F1
#
_cell.length_a   1.000
_cell.length_b   1.000
_cell.length_c   1.000
_cell.angle_alpha   90.00
_cell.angle_beta   90.00
_cell.angle_gamma   90.00
#
_symmetry.space_group_name_H-M   'P 1'
#
loop_
_entity.id
_entity.type
_entity.pdbx_description
1 polymer ?
#
loop_
_entity_poly.entity_id
_entity_poly.type
_entity_poly.pdbx_seq_one_letter_code
_entity_poly.pdbx_strand_id
1 'polypeptide(L)'
;MATYTTKKTRELVARIAQNLNRHLVLPLLEFLQERQLYLEEQIFKSKIELLSKTNMVDYAMDIHKSLYHTEDVPQDMIERRAEVVARLKALEEGAAPLVAFLQNANTVQELRADKQYCLQMLNDRFQEDLKRSPHFLPNKVSSPPLLPVTGMRVYFAHGELSLFCTREMGFIL
;
A
#
# COMPACT_ATOMS: atom_id res chain seq x y z
N MET A 1 17.23 2.96 34.24
CA MET A 1 17.83 2.86 32.89
C MET A 1 16.86 2.29 31.84
N ALA A 2 16.05 1.26 32.14
CA ALA A 2 15.09 0.67 31.18
C ALA A 2 14.08 1.68 30.59
N THR A 3 13.54 2.59 31.41
CA THR A 3 12.53 3.59 30.97
C THR A 3 13.08 4.64 29.99
N TYR A 4 14.36 4.99 30.11
CA TYR A 4 15.02 5.97 29.22
C TYR A 4 15.25 5.38 27.82
N THR A 5 15.72 4.13 27.76
CA THR A 5 15.91 3.42 26.48
C THR A 5 14.57 3.23 25.78
N THR A 6 13.51 2.85 26.49
CA THR A 6 12.16 2.75 25.93
C THR A 6 11.67 4.08 25.37
N LYS A 7 11.82 5.20 26.10
CA LYS A 7 11.41 6.53 25.61
C LYS A 7 12.15 6.91 24.31
N LYS A 8 13.47 6.68 24.26
CA LYS A 8 14.29 6.98 23.09
C LYS A 8 13.90 6.13 21.87
N THR A 9 13.60 4.84 22.07
CA THR A 9 13.15 3.95 20.98
C THR A 9 11.80 4.40 20.41
N ARG A 10 10.84 4.78 21.27
CA ARG A 10 9.53 5.28 20.84
C ARG A 10 9.63 6.53 19.97
N GLU A 11 10.44 7.50 20.37
CA GLU A 11 10.66 8.75 19.63
C GLU A 11 11.35 8.51 18.28
N LEU A 12 12.30 7.58 18.23
CA LEU A 12 12.99 7.24 16.99
C LEU A 12 12.04 6.55 15.99
N VAL A 13 11.25 5.57 16.43
CA VAL A 13 10.28 4.89 15.56
C VAL A 13 9.27 5.90 15.00
N ALA A 14 8.84 6.90 15.79
CA ALA A 14 7.99 8.00 15.31
C ALA A 14 8.61 8.74 14.12
N ARG A 15 9.87 9.17 14.26
CA ARG A 15 10.58 9.98 13.27
C ARG A 15 10.89 9.19 12.00
N ILE A 16 11.21 7.91 12.14
CA ILE A 16 11.47 7.04 10.99
C ILE A 16 10.15 6.73 10.27
N ALA A 17 9.08 6.38 11.01
CA ALA A 17 7.79 6.03 10.43
C ALA A 17 7.17 7.16 9.59
N GLN A 18 7.42 8.42 9.94
CA GLN A 18 6.99 9.59 9.16
C GLN A 18 7.57 9.63 7.74
N ASN A 19 8.73 9.02 7.53
CA ASN A 19 9.46 9.03 6.26
C ASN A 19 9.43 7.67 5.54
N LEU A 20 8.68 6.69 6.07
CA LEU A 20 8.61 5.34 5.53
C LEU A 20 7.28 5.08 4.82
N ASN A 21 7.33 4.20 3.83
CA ASN A 21 6.13 3.64 3.24
C ASN A 21 5.33 2.86 4.30
N ARG A 22 4.01 2.99 4.29
CA ARG A 22 3.08 2.29 5.19
C ARG A 22 3.31 0.78 5.30
N HIS A 23 3.70 0.10 4.22
CA HIS A 23 3.99 -1.34 4.26
C HIS A 23 5.26 -1.65 5.06
N LEU A 24 6.20 -0.70 5.12
CA LEU A 24 7.42 -0.80 5.91
C LEU A 24 7.21 -0.36 7.36
N VAL A 25 6.12 0.38 7.64
CA VAL A 25 5.73 0.72 9.01
C VAL A 25 5.11 -0.49 9.73
N LEU A 26 4.49 -1.43 9.01
CA LEU A 26 3.90 -2.65 9.60
C LEU A 26 4.92 -3.51 10.37
N PRO A 27 6.08 -3.91 9.79
CA PRO A 27 7.12 -4.63 10.53
C PRO A 27 7.64 -3.87 11.75
N LEU A 28 7.67 -2.53 11.69
CA LEU A 28 8.06 -1.71 12.84
C LEU A 28 7.03 -1.79 13.98
N LEU A 29 5.73 -1.79 13.65
CA LEU A 29 4.66 -1.98 14.65
C LEU A 29 4.69 -3.39 15.25
N GLU A 30 4.98 -4.42 14.45
CA GLU A 30 5.18 -5.79 14.95
C GLU A 30 6.36 -5.89 15.91
N PHE A 31 7.50 -5.28 15.56
CA PHE A 31 8.65 -5.21 16.46
C PHE A 31 8.31 -4.50 17.78
N LEU A 32 7.52 -3.43 17.74
CA LEU A 32 7.06 -2.73 18.94
C LEU A 32 6.13 -3.59 19.81
N GLN A 33 5.30 -4.43 19.20
CA GLN A 33 4.43 -5.41 19.87
C GLN A 33 5.24 -6.50 20.55
N GLU A 34 6.19 -7.13 19.84
CA GLU A 34 7.06 -8.20 20.35
C GLU A 34 7.92 -7.76 21.54
N ARG A 35 8.31 -6.48 21.57
CA ARG A 35 9.10 -5.89 22.66
C ARG A 35 8.23 -5.40 23.83
N GLN A 36 6.91 -5.58 23.76
CA GLN A 36 5.92 -5.09 24.72
C GLN A 36 6.12 -3.60 25.08
N LEU A 37 6.54 -2.80 24.10
CA LEU A 37 6.83 -1.38 24.34
C LEU A 37 5.54 -0.54 24.35
N TYR A 38 4.42 -1.08 23.91
CA TYR A 38 3.10 -0.46 23.89
C TYR A 38 2.03 -1.47 24.30
N LEU A 39 0.88 -0.96 24.71
CA LEU A 39 -0.30 -1.80 24.90
C LEU A 39 -0.70 -2.41 23.57
N GLU A 40 -0.98 -3.71 23.58
CA GLU A 40 -1.32 -4.47 22.38
C GLU A 40 -2.55 -3.89 21.66
N GLU A 41 -3.56 -3.45 22.42
CA GLU A 41 -4.75 -2.79 21.89
C GLU A 41 -4.42 -1.52 21.08
N GLN A 42 -3.45 -0.72 21.54
CA GLN A 42 -3.03 0.49 20.81
C GLN A 42 -2.30 0.13 19.51
N ILE A 43 -1.50 -0.94 19.52
CA ILE A 43 -0.82 -1.42 18.32
C ILE A 43 -1.85 -1.94 17.30
N PHE A 44 -2.85 -2.71 17.73
CA PHE A 44 -3.90 -3.20 16.84
C PHE A 44 -4.73 -2.07 16.23
N LYS A 45 -5.17 -1.09 17.03
CA LYS A 45 -5.87 0.11 16.52
C LYS A 45 -5.02 0.84 15.47
N SER A 46 -3.73 1.01 15.75
CA SER A 46 -2.80 1.66 14.82
C SER A 46 -2.57 0.86 13.55
N LYS A 47 -2.51 -0.48 13.64
CA LYS A 47 -2.42 -1.36 12.47
C LYS A 47 -3.68 -1.26 11.60
N ILE A 48 -4.88 -1.28 12.20
CA ILE A 48 -6.14 -1.10 11.46
C ILE A 48 -6.18 0.26 10.76
N GLU A 49 -5.81 1.33 11.46
CA GLU A 49 -5.75 2.68 10.87
C GLU A 49 -4.76 2.75 9.69
N LEU A 50 -3.58 2.15 9.83
CA LEU A 50 -2.57 2.08 8.78
C LEU A 50 -3.06 1.30 7.55
N LEU A 51 -3.70 0.17 7.79
CA LEU A 51 -4.23 -0.73 6.76
C LEU A 51 -5.50 -0.20 6.10
N SER A 52 -6.28 0.65 6.79
CA SER A 52 -7.52 1.24 6.27
C SER A 52 -7.32 1.95 4.93
N LYS A 53 -6.10 2.43 4.65
CA LYS A 53 -5.73 3.13 3.40
C LYS A 53 -4.97 2.26 2.40
N THR A 54 -4.89 0.95 2.64
CA THR A 54 -4.29 -0.02 1.72
C THR A 54 -5.34 -0.99 1.20
N ASN A 55 -4.94 -1.83 0.25
CA ASN A 55 -5.78 -2.92 -0.26
C ASN A 55 -5.55 -4.24 0.50
N MET A 56 -4.80 -4.24 1.61
CA MET A 56 -4.59 -5.40 2.47
C MET A 56 -5.81 -5.64 3.40
N VAL A 57 -6.99 -5.75 2.78
CA VAL A 57 -8.28 -5.76 3.49
C VAL A 57 -8.39 -7.01 4.36
N ASP A 58 -8.04 -8.19 3.84
CA ASP A 58 -8.09 -9.45 4.59
C ASP A 58 -7.28 -9.37 5.90
N TYR A 59 -6.05 -8.83 5.82
CA TYR A 59 -5.21 -8.68 7.00
C TYR A 59 -5.78 -7.66 8.01
N ALA A 60 -6.41 -6.58 7.53
CA ALA A 60 -7.10 -5.64 8.40
C ALA A 60 -8.31 -6.29 9.11
N MET A 61 -9.04 -7.16 8.41
CA MET A 61 -10.15 -7.92 8.97
C MET A 61 -9.65 -8.87 10.08
N ASP A 62 -8.56 -9.60 9.86
CA ASP A 62 -7.99 -10.52 10.85
C ASP A 62 -7.55 -9.78 12.13
N ILE A 63 -6.98 -8.58 11.98
CA ILE A 63 -6.61 -7.74 13.13
C ILE A 63 -7.86 -7.21 13.85
N HIS A 64 -8.90 -6.82 13.11
CA HIS A 64 -10.16 -6.37 13.70
C HIS A 64 -10.80 -7.49 14.55
N LYS A 65 -10.86 -8.70 14.02
CA LYS A 65 -11.35 -9.88 14.73
C LYS A 65 -10.55 -10.14 16.00
N SER A 66 -9.22 -10.06 15.90
CA SER A 66 -8.30 -10.24 17.03
C SER A 66 -8.47 -9.15 18.09
N LEU A 67 -8.72 -7.90 17.69
CA LEU A 67 -8.88 -6.76 18.60
C LEU A 67 -10.21 -6.84 19.39
N TYR A 68 -11.31 -7.13 18.70
CA TYR A 68 -12.65 -7.16 19.30
C TYR A 68 -13.09 -8.54 19.77
N HIS A 69 -12.26 -9.57 19.60
CA HIS A 69 -12.53 -10.95 19.97
C HIS A 69 -13.86 -11.45 19.37
N THR A 70 -14.10 -11.10 18.10
CA THR A 70 -15.33 -11.39 17.39
C THR A 70 -15.01 -11.90 15.99
N GLU A 71 -15.90 -12.70 15.43
CA GLU A 71 -15.84 -13.10 14.02
C GLU A 71 -16.55 -12.10 13.10
N ASP A 72 -17.32 -11.17 13.68
CA ASP A 72 -18.07 -10.17 12.95
C ASP A 72 -17.13 -9.06 12.43
N VAL A 73 -17.16 -8.88 11.12
CA VAL A 73 -16.36 -7.86 10.42
C VAL A 73 -17.31 -6.77 9.91
N PRO A 74 -16.92 -5.48 10.01
CA PRO A 74 -17.72 -4.38 9.47
C PRO A 74 -18.02 -4.58 7.98
N GLN A 75 -19.27 -4.30 7.62
CA GLN A 75 -19.77 -4.43 6.24
C GLN A 75 -18.92 -3.65 5.22
N ASP A 76 -18.42 -2.46 5.60
CA ASP A 76 -17.51 -1.65 4.77
C ASP A 76 -16.25 -2.42 4.34
N MET A 77 -15.67 -3.24 5.22
CA MET A 77 -14.47 -4.01 4.89
C MET A 77 -14.80 -5.15 3.92
N ILE A 78 -15.98 -5.76 4.03
CA ILE A 78 -16.44 -6.81 3.12
C ILE A 78 -16.69 -6.24 1.72
N GLU A 79 -17.35 -5.09 1.64
CA GLU A 79 -17.62 -4.40 0.37
C GLU A 79 -16.31 -3.97 -0.30
N ARG A 80 -15.40 -3.36 0.46
CA ARG A 80 -14.06 -3.00 -0.03
C ARG A 80 -13.26 -4.20 -0.51
N ARG A 81 -13.37 -5.35 0.16
CA ARG A 81 -12.73 -6.59 -0.29
C ARG A 81 -13.23 -6.99 -1.68
N ALA A 82 -14.55 -6.95 -1.90
CA ALA A 82 -15.15 -7.26 -3.20
C ALA A 82 -14.67 -6.28 -4.29
N GLU A 83 -14.62 -4.98 -3.99
CA GLU A 83 -14.09 -3.96 -4.90
C GLU A 83 -12.63 -4.22 -5.28
N VAL A 84 -11.77 -4.47 -4.28
CA VAL A 84 -10.34 -4.74 -4.48
C VAL A 84 -10.14 -5.98 -5.36
N VAL A 85 -10.89 -7.06 -5.10
CA VAL A 85 -10.81 -8.30 -5.90
C VAL A 85 -11.32 -8.08 -7.33
N ALA A 86 -12.40 -7.33 -7.52
CA ALA A 86 -12.92 -7.01 -8.85
C ALA A 86 -11.89 -6.19 -9.65
N ARG A 87 -11.28 -5.18 -9.02
CA ARG A 87 -10.23 -4.38 -9.63
C ARG A 87 -8.98 -5.20 -9.95
N LEU A 88 -8.59 -6.13 -9.07
CA LEU A 88 -7.47 -7.03 -9.31
C LEU A 88 -7.70 -7.87 -10.58
N LYS A 89 -8.88 -8.49 -10.70
CA LYS A 89 -9.24 -9.27 -11.90
C LYS A 89 -9.18 -8.45 -13.17
N ALA A 90 -9.74 -7.23 -13.16
CA ALA A 90 -9.70 -6.35 -14.33
C ALA A 90 -8.26 -5.96 -14.73
N LEU A 91 -7.37 -5.74 -13.73
CA LEU A 91 -5.95 -5.46 -13.99
C LEU A 91 -5.20 -6.68 -14.50
N GLU A 92 -5.49 -7.87 -13.95
CA GLU A 92 -4.92 -9.14 -14.41
C GLU A 92 -5.30 -9.42 -15.86
N GLU A 93 -6.57 -9.22 -16.23
CA GLU A 93 -7.05 -9.36 -17.62
C GLU A 93 -6.37 -8.36 -18.55
N GLY A 94 -6.22 -7.10 -18.13
CA GLY A 94 -5.51 -6.08 -18.91
C GLY A 94 -4.00 -6.35 -19.05
N ALA A 95 -3.39 -6.99 -18.05
CA ALA A 95 -1.98 -7.35 -18.03
C ALA A 95 -1.68 -8.73 -18.66
N ALA A 96 -2.70 -9.57 -18.88
CA ALA A 96 -2.57 -10.91 -19.44
C ALA A 96 -1.68 -11.00 -20.70
N PRO A 97 -1.80 -10.13 -21.72
CA PRO A 97 -0.93 -10.20 -22.90
C PRO A 97 0.55 -9.93 -22.57
N LEU A 98 0.81 -9.01 -21.63
CA LEU A 98 2.17 -8.74 -21.16
C LEU A 98 2.74 -9.92 -20.37
N VAL A 99 1.95 -10.52 -19.49
CA VAL A 99 2.36 -11.69 -18.70
C VAL A 99 2.66 -12.87 -19.61
N ALA A 100 1.79 -13.14 -20.60
CA ALA A 100 1.99 -14.23 -21.56
C ALA A 100 3.27 -14.06 -22.38
N PHE A 101 3.62 -12.83 -22.75
CA PHE A 101 4.89 -12.52 -23.41
C PHE A 101 6.09 -12.79 -22.49
N LEU A 102 6.07 -12.28 -21.26
CA LEU A 102 7.17 -12.47 -20.31
C LEU A 102 7.38 -13.94 -19.90
N GLN A 103 6.34 -14.77 -19.97
CA GLN A 103 6.44 -16.21 -19.74
C GLN A 103 7.17 -16.96 -20.87
N ASN A 104 7.30 -16.36 -22.05
CA ASN A 104 7.85 -17.02 -23.22
C ASN A 104 9.35 -16.75 -23.34
N ALA A 105 10.17 -17.72 -22.89
CA ALA A 105 11.62 -17.58 -22.75
C ALA A 105 12.34 -17.15 -24.04
N ASN A 106 11.85 -17.56 -25.22
CA ASN A 106 12.43 -17.16 -26.51
C ASN A 106 12.26 -15.66 -26.76
N THR A 107 11.10 -15.11 -26.44
CA THR A 107 10.81 -13.68 -26.64
C THR A 107 11.52 -12.80 -25.61
N VAL A 108 11.76 -13.33 -24.41
CA VAL A 108 12.55 -12.64 -23.38
C VAL A 108 14.03 -12.59 -23.76
N GLN A 109 14.56 -13.60 -24.44
CA GLN A 109 15.94 -13.56 -24.96
C GLN A 109 16.13 -12.52 -26.07
N GLU A 110 15.07 -12.18 -26.81
CA GLU A 110 15.09 -11.09 -27.79
C GLU A 110 15.14 -9.69 -27.15
N LEU A 111 14.80 -9.57 -25.85
CA LEU A 111 14.96 -8.32 -25.10
C LEU A 111 16.46 -8.02 -24.92
N ARG A 112 16.98 -7.12 -25.76
CA ARG A 112 18.35 -6.63 -25.69
C ARG A 112 18.53 -5.56 -24.61
N ALA A 113 19.78 -5.30 -24.23
CA ALA A 113 20.12 -4.19 -23.32
C ALA A 113 19.87 -2.80 -23.94
N ASP A 114 19.79 -2.70 -25.27
CA ASP A 114 19.45 -1.46 -25.95
C ASP A 114 17.97 -1.13 -25.77
N LYS A 115 17.72 -0.08 -24.99
CA LYS A 115 16.40 0.44 -24.66
C LYS A 115 15.60 0.85 -25.91
N GLN A 116 16.25 1.43 -26.93
CA GLN A 116 15.54 1.94 -28.11
C GLN A 116 15.00 0.80 -28.98
N TYR A 117 15.84 -0.20 -29.24
CA TYR A 117 15.45 -1.41 -29.96
C TYR A 117 14.33 -2.17 -29.23
N CYS A 118 14.46 -2.38 -27.92
CA CYS A 118 13.43 -3.05 -27.14
C CYS A 118 12.09 -2.31 -27.15
N LEU A 119 12.10 -0.97 -27.04
CA LEU A 119 10.88 -0.18 -27.12
C LEU A 119 10.22 -0.26 -28.50
N GLN A 120 11.02 -0.28 -29.58
CA GLN A 120 10.48 -0.41 -30.94
C GLN A 120 9.87 -1.81 -31.15
N MET A 121 10.60 -2.87 -30.79
CA MET A 121 10.13 -4.25 -30.85
C MET A 121 8.83 -4.46 -30.06
N LEU A 122 8.72 -3.89 -28.86
CA LEU A 122 7.51 -3.97 -28.05
C LEU A 122 6.36 -3.17 -28.67
N ASN A 123 6.61 -1.97 -29.19
CA ASN A 123 5.58 -1.19 -29.88
C ASN A 123 5.04 -1.94 -31.08
N ASP A 124 5.91 -2.48 -31.94
CA ASP A 124 5.49 -3.18 -33.15
C ASP A 124 4.65 -4.43 -32.82
N ARG A 125 4.97 -5.14 -31.74
CA ARG A 125 4.25 -6.36 -31.33
C ARG A 125 2.95 -6.10 -30.55
N PHE A 126 2.86 -5.00 -29.78
CA PHE A 126 1.72 -4.73 -28.88
C PHE A 126 0.82 -3.56 -29.32
N GLN A 127 1.20 -2.76 -30.33
CA GLN A 127 0.36 -1.67 -30.87
C GLN A 127 -0.95 -2.15 -31.51
N GLU A 128 -1.03 -3.42 -31.93
CA GLU A 128 -2.25 -3.99 -32.49
C GLU A 128 -3.28 -4.37 -31.41
N ASP A 129 -2.83 -4.77 -30.22
CA ASP A 129 -3.70 -5.19 -29.11
C ASP A 129 -4.24 -4.01 -28.28
N LEU A 130 -3.42 -2.95 -28.13
CA LEU A 130 -3.80 -1.73 -27.39
C LEU A 130 -4.94 -0.93 -28.04
N LYS A 131 -5.19 -1.11 -29.36
CA LYS A 131 -6.29 -0.45 -30.08
C LYS A 131 -7.65 -1.13 -29.89
N ARG A 132 -7.68 -2.37 -29.38
CA ARG A 132 -8.89 -3.21 -29.31
C ARG A 132 -9.59 -3.24 -27.94
N SER A 133 -8.96 -2.78 -26.86
CA SER A 133 -9.57 -2.81 -25.54
C SER A 133 -10.29 -1.48 -25.20
N PRO A 134 -11.63 -1.46 -25.09
CA PRO A 134 -12.39 -0.24 -24.74
C PRO A 134 -12.22 0.21 -23.28
N HIS A 135 -11.48 -0.54 -22.44
CA HIS A 135 -11.24 -0.22 -21.04
C HIS A 135 -9.83 0.29 -20.72
N PHE A 136 -8.97 0.42 -21.73
CA PHE A 136 -7.66 1.04 -21.52
C PHE A 136 -7.82 2.55 -21.54
N LEU A 137 -7.95 3.16 -20.36
CA LEU A 137 -7.83 4.61 -20.25
C LEU A 137 -6.46 5.01 -20.82
N PRO A 138 -6.40 5.84 -21.88
CA PRO A 138 -5.14 6.30 -22.42
C PRO A 138 -4.47 7.11 -21.33
N ASN A 139 -3.42 6.52 -20.76
CA ASN A 139 -2.32 7.15 -20.08
C ASN A 139 -2.57 8.61 -19.65
N LYS A 140 -3.47 8.82 -18.66
CA LYS A 140 -3.31 9.90 -17.69
C LYS A 140 -2.45 9.39 -16.54
N VAL A 141 -1.27 8.87 -16.86
CA VAL A 141 -0.12 9.15 -16.01
C VAL A 141 0.36 10.55 -16.43
N SER A 142 -0.46 11.57 -16.22
CA SER A 142 0.14 12.76 -15.63
C SER A 142 0.74 12.20 -14.36
N SER A 143 2.07 12.16 -14.26
CA SER A 143 2.72 12.06 -12.97
C SER A 143 1.90 12.99 -12.08
N PRO A 144 1.18 12.49 -11.06
CA PRO A 144 0.48 13.40 -10.17
C PRO A 144 1.54 14.44 -9.79
N PRO A 145 1.28 15.76 -9.97
CA PRO A 145 2.26 16.77 -9.57
C PRO A 145 2.69 16.34 -8.19
N LEU A 146 4.00 16.14 -7.96
CA LEU A 146 4.54 15.56 -6.73
C LEU A 146 3.80 16.18 -5.56
N LEU A 147 2.72 15.52 -5.12
CA LEU A 147 1.90 16.06 -4.06
C LEU A 147 2.88 16.06 -2.91
N PRO A 148 3.06 17.20 -2.20
CA PRO A 148 3.97 17.25 -1.08
C PRO A 148 3.65 16.03 -0.24
N VAL A 149 4.63 15.12 -0.12
CA VAL A 149 4.47 13.78 0.46
C VAL A 149 3.58 13.96 1.68
N THR A 150 2.32 13.51 1.61
CA THR A 150 1.36 13.84 2.67
C THR A 150 1.86 13.11 3.90
N GLY A 151 2.62 13.83 4.73
CA GLY A 151 3.40 13.23 5.79
C GLY A 151 2.46 12.58 6.77
N MET A 152 2.59 11.28 6.96
CA MET A 152 1.93 10.61 8.07
C MET A 152 2.62 11.10 9.33
N ARG A 153 2.03 12.06 10.04
CA ARG A 153 2.57 12.50 11.32
C ARG A 153 2.10 11.54 12.40
N VAL A 154 2.99 10.62 12.75
CA VAL A 154 2.85 9.83 13.97
C VAL A 154 3.08 10.78 15.15
N TYR A 155 2.04 11.02 15.93
CA TYR A 155 2.13 11.79 17.17
C TYR A 155 2.13 10.82 18.35
N PHE A 156 2.99 11.13 19.32
CA PHE A 156 3.01 10.48 20.61
C PHE A 156 2.71 11.55 21.67
N ALA A 157 1.45 11.66 22.09
CA ALA A 157 1.05 12.50 23.20
C ALA A 157 0.63 11.60 24.37
N HIS A 158 1.16 11.87 25.57
CA HIS A 158 0.77 11.21 26.83
C HIS A 158 0.82 9.67 26.89
N GLY A 159 1.55 9.01 25.99
CA GLY A 159 1.69 7.55 25.98
C GLY A 159 0.70 6.82 25.06
N GLU A 160 -0.04 7.55 24.22
CA GLU A 160 -0.89 6.99 23.17
C GLU A 160 -0.23 7.11 21.79
N LEU A 161 -0.31 6.04 21.00
CA LEU A 161 0.07 6.03 19.59
C LEU A 161 -1.13 6.51 18.76
N SER A 162 -1.00 7.65 18.09
CA SER A 162 -2.02 8.18 17.18
C SER A 162 -1.43 8.44 15.79
N LEU A 163 -2.02 7.86 14.74
CA LEU A 163 -1.59 8.05 13.35
C LEU A 163 -2.45 9.13 12.65
N PHE A 164 -2.16 10.41 12.88
CA PHE A 164 -2.85 11.46 12.12
C PHE A 164 -2.31 11.57 10.69
N CYS A 165 -3.19 11.34 9.72
CA CYS A 165 -2.99 11.73 8.33
C CYS A 165 -3.60 13.10 8.14
N THR A 166 -2.78 14.12 7.86
CA THR A 166 -3.30 15.45 7.52
C THR A 166 -4.14 15.35 6.26
N ARG A 167 -5.45 15.52 6.41
CA ARG A 167 -6.42 15.74 5.35
C ARG A 167 -6.15 17.14 4.81
N GLU A 168 -5.75 17.28 3.54
CA GLU A 168 -5.90 18.57 2.87
C GLU A 168 -7.38 18.92 2.87
N MET A 169 -7.77 19.86 3.72
CA MET A 169 -9.03 20.58 3.60
C MET A 169 -8.89 21.52 2.40
N GLY A 170 -9.03 20.97 1.20
CA GLY A 170 -9.26 21.73 -0.03
C GLY A 170 -10.76 21.99 -0.17
N PHE A 171 -11.24 23.06 0.46
CA PHE A 171 -12.48 23.73 0.07
C PHE A 171 -12.33 24.17 -1.38
N ILE A 172 -13.16 23.65 -2.29
CA ILE A 172 -13.38 24.23 -3.61
C ILE A 172 -14.62 25.11 -3.49
N LEU A 173 -14.40 26.43 -3.52
CA LEU A 173 -15.35 27.43 -4.01
C LEU A 173 -14.97 27.71 -5.47
#